data_AF-A0A538MJV5-F1
#
_entry.id   AF-A0A538MJV5-F1
#
_cell.length_a   1.000
_cell.length_b   1.000
_cell.length_c   1.000
_cell.angle_alpha   90.00
_cell.angle_beta   90.00
_cell.angle_gamma   90.00
#
_symmetry.space_group_name_H-M   'P 1'
#
loop_
_entity.id
_entity.type
_entity.pdbx_description
1 polymer ?
#
loop_
_entity_poly.entity_id
_entity_poly.type
_entity_poly.pdbx_seq_one_letter_code
_entity_poly.pdbx_strand_id
1 'polypeptide(L)'
;MAVVVRHELAGCEGFRVESPQGLLGWVEETWLGSAGEPAALAVRTIDGRDGLLLADEVESVLRESELLVMRPESRLLELDLPRVEASSNGLAASWRTTGELLEPPDPPGVLARAQLAVRPWRLAPPRSPGADPPFWQALIGMYVALAVIVGVMIGLCFLLARLVSGNAV
;
A
#
# COMPACT_ATOMS: atom_id res chain seq x y z
N MET A 1 18.17 25.49 -1.73
CA MET A 1 19.13 24.44 -2.16
C MET A 1 19.36 23.54 -0.95
N ALA A 2 18.39 22.69 -0.63
CA ALA A 2 18.49 21.75 0.49
C ALA A 2 19.03 20.44 -0.08
N VAL A 3 20.30 20.19 0.16
CA VAL A 3 20.87 18.85 0.03
C VAL A 3 20.37 18.10 1.24
N VAL A 4 19.42 17.17 1.07
CA VAL A 4 19.10 16.22 2.13
C VAL A 4 20.39 15.52 2.48
N VAL A 5 20.81 15.64 3.74
CA VAL A 5 22.03 14.98 4.21
C VAL A 5 21.73 13.49 4.17
N ARG A 6 22.42 12.69 3.35
CA ARG A 6 22.12 11.25 3.12
C ARG A 6 21.92 10.44 4.40
N HIS A 7 22.52 10.85 5.52
CA HIS A 7 22.29 10.23 6.84
C HIS A 7 20.82 10.32 7.32
N GLU A 8 20.06 11.32 6.87
CA GLU A 8 18.69 11.57 7.29
C GLU A 8 17.72 10.54 6.72
N LEU A 9 18.14 9.77 5.71
CA LEU A 9 17.37 8.70 5.09
C LEU A 9 17.49 7.37 5.87
N ALA A 10 18.39 7.27 6.84
CA ALA A 10 18.50 6.10 7.70
C ALA A 10 17.32 6.05 8.68
N GLY A 11 16.69 4.88 8.81
CA GLY A 11 15.57 4.69 9.74
C GLY A 11 14.26 5.33 9.26
N CYS A 12 14.07 5.46 7.94
CA CYS A 12 12.87 6.03 7.34
C CYS A 12 11.82 4.97 6.98
N GLU A 13 11.99 3.73 7.40
CA GLU A 13 11.06 2.65 7.11
C GLU A 13 9.66 2.96 7.69
N GLY A 14 8.66 2.85 6.82
CA GLY A 14 7.27 3.22 7.11
C GLY A 14 6.94 4.70 6.88
N PHE A 15 7.91 5.56 6.51
CA PHE A 15 7.63 6.96 6.23
C PHE A 15 6.77 7.08 4.97
N ARG A 16 5.84 8.04 4.97
CA ARG A 16 5.06 8.41 3.78
C ARG A 16 5.95 9.13 2.80
N VAL A 17 5.74 8.86 1.52
CA VAL A 17 6.41 9.55 0.42
C VAL A 17 5.39 10.39 -0.33
N GLU A 18 5.63 11.69 -0.43
CA GLU A 18 4.82 12.63 -1.21
C GLU A 18 5.59 13.13 -2.42
N SER A 19 4.97 13.03 -3.58
CA SER A 19 5.38 13.71 -4.80
C SER A 19 4.59 15.03 -4.95
N PRO A 20 4.98 15.91 -5.89
CA PRO A 20 4.20 17.12 -6.18
C PRO A 20 2.75 16.86 -6.57
N GLN A 21 2.46 15.67 -7.12
CA GLN A 21 1.12 15.26 -7.54
C GLN A 21 0.30 14.71 -6.36
N GLY A 22 0.93 14.38 -5.23
CA GLY A 22 0.27 13.94 -4.00
C GLY A 22 0.98 12.77 -3.34
N LEU A 23 0.21 12.00 -2.56
CA LEU A 23 0.73 10.83 -1.87
C LEU A 23 1.15 9.76 -2.87
N LEU A 24 2.44 9.43 -2.87
CA LEU A 24 3.02 8.42 -3.75
C LEU A 24 2.96 7.03 -3.14
N GLY A 25 3.30 6.91 -1.85
CA GLY A 25 3.45 5.62 -1.19
C GLY A 25 4.13 5.67 0.17
N TRP A 26 4.80 4.58 0.53
CA TRP A 26 5.57 4.43 1.77
C TRP A 26 6.93 3.82 1.52
N VAL A 27 7.91 4.21 2.34
CA VAL A 27 9.24 3.60 2.36
C VAL A 27 9.13 2.22 3.00
N GLU A 28 9.56 1.19 2.30
CA GLU A 28 9.65 -0.18 2.81
C GLU A 28 11.04 -0.45 3.40
N GLU A 29 12.09 -0.01 2.70
CA GLU A 29 13.47 -0.32 3.06
C GLU A 29 14.44 0.78 2.61
N THR A 30 15.47 1.02 3.41
CA THR A 30 16.60 1.87 3.02
C THR A 30 17.74 1.04 2.44
N TRP A 31 18.17 1.39 1.23
CA TRP A 31 19.27 0.72 0.52
C TRP A 31 20.58 1.48 0.67
N LEU A 32 21.64 0.72 0.96
CA LEU A 32 22.96 1.27 1.24
C LEU A 32 23.84 1.25 -0.02
N GLY A 33 24.64 2.31 -0.16
CA GLY A 33 25.72 2.41 -1.15
C GLY A 33 26.93 1.57 -0.77
N SER A 34 27.95 1.61 -1.61
CA SER A 34 29.18 0.84 -1.44
C SER A 34 29.99 1.22 -0.20
N ALA A 35 29.83 2.43 0.34
CA ALA A 35 30.46 2.87 1.57
C ALA A 35 29.55 2.74 2.81
N GLY A 36 28.39 2.07 2.68
CA GLY A 36 27.45 1.81 3.79
C GLY A 36 26.52 2.97 4.14
N GLU A 37 26.50 4.02 3.32
CA GLU A 37 25.62 5.18 3.45
C GLU A 37 24.27 4.96 2.76
N PRO A 38 23.16 5.54 3.24
CA PRO A 38 21.89 5.51 2.52
C PRO A 38 22.04 6.11 1.11
N ALA A 39 21.76 5.29 0.09
CA ALA A 39 21.89 5.66 -1.31
C ALA A 39 20.56 5.69 -2.04
N ALA A 40 19.60 4.87 -1.63
CA ALA A 40 18.26 4.82 -2.19
C ALA A 40 17.24 4.32 -1.16
N LEU A 41 15.96 4.47 -1.47
CA LEU A 41 14.84 3.98 -0.70
C LEU A 41 13.96 3.12 -1.60
N ALA A 42 13.63 1.92 -1.15
CA ALA A 42 12.56 1.13 -1.73
C ALA A 42 11.22 1.71 -1.25
N VAL A 43 10.37 2.08 -2.20
CA VAL A 43 9.08 2.71 -1.98
C VAL A 43 8.00 1.80 -2.57
N ARG A 44 7.05 1.41 -1.72
CA ARG A 44 5.82 0.78 -2.17
C ARG A 44 4.81 1.88 -2.48
N THR A 45 4.41 1.99 -3.73
CA THR A 45 3.44 2.99 -4.16
C THR A 45 2.02 2.64 -3.69
N ILE A 46 1.11 3.63 -3.70
CA ILE A 46 -0.29 3.45 -3.27
C ILE A 46 -1.06 2.43 -4.11
N ASP A 47 -0.65 2.21 -5.35
CA ASP A 47 -1.18 1.18 -6.25
C ASP A 47 -0.47 -0.16 -6.08
N GLY A 48 0.46 -0.30 -5.12
CA GLY A 48 1.09 -1.57 -4.78
C GLY A 48 2.30 -1.95 -5.65
N ARG A 49 2.78 -1.08 -6.53
CA ARG A 49 4.05 -1.29 -7.27
C ARG A 49 5.26 -0.97 -6.40
N ASP A 50 6.41 -1.55 -6.75
CA ASP A 50 7.69 -1.28 -6.09
C ASP A 50 8.51 -0.32 -6.92
N GLY A 51 9.00 0.75 -6.29
CA GLY A 51 9.86 1.73 -6.91
C GLY A 51 11.09 2.04 -6.07
N LEU A 52 12.19 2.37 -6.72
CA LEU A 52 13.43 2.81 -6.09
C LEU A 52 13.56 4.32 -6.25
N LEU A 53 13.60 5.01 -5.11
CA LEU A 53 13.83 6.44 -5.02
C LEU A 53 15.29 6.70 -4.64
N LEU A 54 16.04 7.40 -5.48
CA LEU A 54 17.44 7.73 -5.18
C LEU A 54 17.51 8.82 -4.09
N ALA A 55 18.54 8.77 -3.25
CA ALA A 55 18.75 9.74 -2.19
C ALA A 55 18.79 11.20 -2.71
N ASP A 56 19.34 11.40 -3.90
CA ASP A 56 19.50 12.72 -4.51
C ASP A 56 18.16 13.30 -5.03
N GLU A 57 17.15 12.45 -5.18
CA GLU A 57 15.80 12.81 -5.63
C GLU A 57 14.86 13.20 -4.47
N VAL A 58 15.35 13.10 -3.23
CA VAL A 58 14.64 13.53 -2.03
C VAL A 58 14.87 15.02 -1.80
N GLU A 59 13.79 15.75 -1.52
CA GLU A 59 13.83 17.18 -1.21
C GLU A 59 13.99 17.43 0.29
N SER A 60 13.20 16.74 1.11
CA SER A 60 13.24 16.89 2.57
C SER A 60 12.67 15.67 3.31
N VAL A 61 13.13 15.47 4.54
CA VAL A 61 12.62 14.45 5.46
C VAL A 61 12.08 15.13 6.71
N LEU A 62 10.78 15.00 6.95
CA LEU A 62 10.05 15.51 8.11
C LEU A 62 9.82 14.37 9.09
N ARG A 63 10.79 14.12 9.97
CA ARG A 63 10.76 12.98 10.92
C ARG A 63 9.59 13.04 11.91
N GLU A 64 9.21 14.23 12.35
CA GLU A 64 8.12 14.43 13.31
C GLU A 64 6.77 13.94 12.77
N SER A 65 6.59 14.00 11.45
CA SER A 65 5.37 13.57 10.74
C SER A 65 5.56 12.29 9.93
N GLU A 66 6.72 11.64 10.04
CA GLU A 66 7.10 10.45 9.27
C GLU A 66 6.86 10.64 7.77
N LEU A 67 7.26 11.81 7.23
CA LEU A 67 7.00 12.22 5.86
C LEU A 67 8.29 12.52 5.11
N LEU A 68 8.37 12.07 3.87
CA LEU A 68 9.45 12.30 2.92
C LEU A 68 8.87 12.99 1.69
N VAL A 69 9.45 14.12 1.30
CA VAL A 69 9.01 14.90 0.15
C VAL A 69 10.00 14.70 -0.99
N MET A 70 9.47 14.31 -2.14
CA MET A 70 10.21 14.12 -3.37
C MET A 70 10.35 15.44 -4.12
N ARG A 71 11.46 15.59 -4.86
CA ARG A 71 11.70 16.77 -5.70
C ARG A 71 10.69 16.85 -6.85
N PRO A 72 10.39 18.06 -7.38
CA PRO A 72 9.40 18.21 -8.44
C PRO A 72 9.66 17.45 -9.75
N GLU A 73 10.93 17.26 -10.10
CA GLU A 73 11.36 16.54 -11.31
C GLU A 73 11.92 15.15 -11.00
N SER A 74 11.66 14.67 -9.78
CA SER A 74 12.20 13.39 -9.34
C SER A 74 11.60 12.22 -10.08
N ARG A 75 12.45 11.20 -10.19
CA ARG A 75 12.16 9.97 -10.91
C ARG A 75 12.17 8.81 -9.95
N LEU A 76 11.10 8.02 -9.97
CA LEU A 76 11.04 6.72 -9.31
C LEU A 76 11.40 5.65 -10.33
N LEU A 77 12.39 4.82 -10.05
CA LEU A 77 12.76 3.71 -10.93
C LEU A 77 11.93 2.49 -10.56
N GLU A 78 11.40 1.76 -11.53
CA GLU A 78 10.67 0.53 -11.22
C GLU A 78 11.62 -0.57 -10.71
N LEU A 79 11.24 -1.21 -9.61
CA LEU A 79 11.92 -2.38 -9.05
C LEU A 79 11.30 -3.66 -9.63
N ASP A 80 12.16 -4.53 -10.17
CA ASP A 80 11.75 -5.88 -10.58
C ASP A 80 11.43 -6.73 -9.35
N LEU A 81 10.65 -7.80 -9.57
CA LEU A 81 10.31 -8.74 -8.52
C LEU A 81 11.58 -9.37 -7.92
N PRO A 82 11.61 -9.63 -6.59
CA PRO A 82 12.73 -10.30 -5.95
C PRO A 82 13.01 -11.64 -6.62
N ARG A 83 14.25 -11.83 -7.06
CA ARG A 83 14.73 -13.11 -7.60
C ARG A 83 15.49 -13.83 -6.50
N VAL A 84 15.22 -15.11 -6.31
CA VAL A 84 15.97 -15.93 -5.34
C VAL A 84 16.97 -16.76 -6.12
N GLU A 85 18.25 -16.51 -5.89
CA GLU A 85 19.37 -17.18 -6.51
C GLU A 85 20.13 -18.04 -5.49
N ALA A 86 20.72 -19.13 -5.96
CA ALA A 86 21.62 -19.92 -5.14
C ALA A 86 23.00 -19.23 -5.09
N SER A 87 23.40 -18.83 -3.89
CA SER A 87 24.71 -18.28 -3.56
C SER A 87 25.59 -19.37 -2.94
N SER A 88 26.91 -19.17 -2.94
CA SER A 88 27.87 -20.11 -2.33
C SER A 88 27.60 -20.39 -0.84
N ASN A 89 26.86 -19.50 -0.17
CA ASN A 89 26.51 -19.60 1.25
C ASN A 89 25.01 -19.89 1.50
N GLY A 90 24.21 -20.24 0.48
CA GLY A 90 22.79 -20.55 0.65
C GLY A 90 21.89 -19.90 -0.41
N LEU A 91 20.64 -19.59 -0.05
CA LEU A 91 19.75 -18.81 -0.92
C LEU A 91 19.97 -17.32 -0.67
N ALA A 92 20.15 -16.56 -1.73
CA ALA A 92 20.26 -15.11 -1.70
C ALA A 92 19.12 -14.52 -2.54
N ALA A 93 18.44 -13.51 -2.01
CA ALA A 93 17.52 -12.72 -2.82
C ALA A 93 18.30 -11.59 -3.49
N SER A 94 18.09 -11.41 -4.79
CA SER A 94 18.62 -10.32 -5.60
C SER A 94 17.47 -9.45 -6.10
N TRP A 95 17.66 -8.14 -6.02
CA TRP A 95 16.74 -7.15 -6.57
C TRP A 95 17.46 -6.36 -7.64
N ARG A 96 16.72 -5.97 -8.67
CA ARG A 96 17.25 -5.20 -9.79
C ARG A 96 16.21 -4.17 -10.22
N THR A 97 16.65 -2.99 -10.62
CA THR A 97 15.76 -2.07 -11.32
C THR A 97 15.54 -2.57 -12.75
N THR A 98 14.34 -2.43 -13.28
CA THR A 98 14.08 -2.73 -14.70
C THR A 98 14.76 -1.71 -15.62
N GLY A 99 15.13 -0.55 -15.07
CA GLY A 99 15.65 0.60 -15.80
C GLY A 99 14.55 1.52 -16.34
N GLU A 100 13.29 1.10 -16.21
CA GLU A 100 12.12 1.88 -16.57
C GLU A 100 11.76 2.87 -15.46
N LEU A 101 11.16 3.98 -15.88
CA LEU A 101 10.64 4.99 -14.98
C LEU A 101 9.22 4.61 -14.57
N LEU A 102 8.98 4.60 -13.27
CA LEU A 102 7.65 4.41 -12.73
C LEU A 102 6.93 5.75 -12.74
N GLU A 103 5.93 5.87 -13.63
CA GLU A 103 5.02 7.00 -13.62
C GLU A 103 4.29 7.05 -12.26
N PRO A 104 4.27 8.21 -11.58
CA PRO A 104 3.53 8.35 -10.32
C PRO A 104 2.07 7.94 -10.51
N PRO A 105 1.51 7.10 -9.62
CA PRO A 105 0.08 6.79 -9.65
C PRO A 105 -0.78 8.04 -9.55
N ASP A 106 -1.97 7.97 -10.14
CA ASP A 106 -2.97 9.03 -10.02
C ASP A 106 -3.29 9.30 -8.55
N PRO A 107 -3.53 10.58 -8.18
CA PRO A 107 -3.81 10.94 -6.81
C PRO A 107 -5.07 10.23 -6.31
N PRO A 108 -5.05 9.66 -5.09
CA PRO A 108 -6.19 8.93 -4.56
C PRO A 108 -7.38 9.87 -4.37
N GLY A 109 -8.56 9.45 -4.81
CA GLY A 109 -9.80 10.16 -4.56
C GLY A 109 -10.07 10.37 -3.06
N VAL A 110 -10.95 11.31 -2.73
CA VAL A 110 -11.15 11.81 -1.34
C VAL A 110 -11.44 10.68 -0.34
N LEU A 111 -12.25 9.69 -0.74
CA LEU A 111 -12.57 8.52 0.08
C LEU A 111 -11.37 7.59 0.29
N ALA A 112 -10.58 7.35 -0.77
CA ALA A 112 -9.35 6.57 -0.67
C ALA A 112 -8.36 7.26 0.26
N ARG A 113 -8.18 8.58 0.12
CA ARG A 113 -7.31 9.38 0.99
C ARG A 113 -7.69 9.27 2.48
N ALA A 114 -8.98 9.30 2.80
CA ALA A 114 -9.46 9.10 4.17
C ALA A 114 -9.15 7.69 4.70
N GLN A 115 -9.28 6.65 3.86
CA GLN A 115 -8.92 5.28 4.23
C GLN A 115 -7.40 5.11 4.42
N LEU A 116 -6.59 5.76 3.58
CA LEU A 116 -5.13 5.77 3.68
C LEU A 116 -4.66 6.44 4.98
N ALA A 117 -5.38 7.44 5.48
CA ALA A 117 -5.08 8.11 6.75
C ALA A 117 -5.45 7.27 7.99
N VAL A 118 -6.42 6.35 7.87
CA VAL A 118 -6.91 5.53 8.98
C VAL A 118 -6.14 4.21 9.11
N ARG A 119 -5.54 3.69 8.03
CA ARG A 119 -4.73 2.46 8.11
C ARG A 119 -3.29 2.76 8.51
N PRO A 120 -2.79 2.23 9.64
CA PRO A 120 -1.37 2.15 9.88
C PRO A 120 -0.79 1.09 8.92
N TRP A 121 -0.25 1.55 7.79
CA TRP A 121 0.40 0.72 6.78
C TRP A 121 1.55 -0.13 7.33
N ARG A 122 2.05 0.23 8.53
CA ARG A 122 2.95 -0.61 9.35
C ARG A 122 2.45 -2.05 9.59
N LEU A 123 1.15 -2.33 9.41
CA LEU A 123 0.58 -3.66 9.69
C LEU A 123 0.24 -4.49 8.45
N ALA A 124 0.14 -3.90 7.25
CA ALA A 124 -0.11 -4.67 6.03
C ALA A 124 0.19 -3.82 4.77
N PRO A 125 1.03 -4.28 3.83
CA PRO A 125 1.32 -3.57 2.59
C PRO A 125 0.05 -3.40 1.71
N PRO A 126 0.00 -2.37 0.85
CA PRO A 126 -1.03 -2.21 -0.18
C PRO A 126 -1.15 -3.47 -1.02
N ARG A 127 -2.39 -3.89 -1.30
CA ARG A 127 -2.64 -5.04 -2.18
C ARG A 127 -2.14 -4.65 -3.57
N SER A 128 -1.31 -5.50 -4.17
CA SER A 128 -0.91 -5.34 -5.57
C SER A 128 -2.14 -5.37 -6.49
N PRO A 129 -2.14 -4.61 -7.59
CA PRO A 129 -3.21 -4.68 -8.57
C PRO A 129 -3.17 -6.08 -9.18
N GLY A 130 -4.25 -6.85 -9.01
CA GLY A 130 -4.31 -8.26 -9.43
C GLY A 130 -4.12 -9.29 -8.31
N ALA A 131 -3.91 -8.86 -7.06
CA ALA A 131 -4.15 -9.74 -5.92
C ALA A 131 -5.66 -9.99 -5.82
N ASP A 132 -6.12 -11.11 -6.38
CA ASP A 132 -7.50 -11.56 -6.22
C ASP A 132 -7.88 -11.50 -4.74
N PRO A 133 -9.09 -11.00 -4.39
CA PRO A 133 -9.55 -11.07 -3.02
C PRO A 133 -9.44 -12.52 -2.56
N PRO A 134 -8.83 -12.78 -1.38
CA PRO A 134 -8.62 -14.14 -0.93
C PRO A 134 -9.97 -14.84 -0.90
N PHE A 135 -10.06 -16.01 -1.54
CA PHE A 135 -11.29 -16.80 -1.75
C PHE A 135 -12.23 -16.84 -0.53
N TRP A 136 -11.67 -16.89 0.67
CA TRP A 136 -12.39 -16.86 1.93
C TRP A 136 -13.26 -15.62 2.16
N GLN A 137 -12.85 -14.43 1.68
CA GLN A 137 -13.65 -13.21 1.75
C GLN A 137 -14.91 -13.30 0.88
N ALA A 138 -14.80 -13.89 -0.31
CA ALA A 138 -15.97 -14.17 -1.16
C ALA A 138 -16.89 -15.21 -0.51
N LEU A 139 -16.31 -16.24 0.13
CA LEU A 139 -17.07 -17.26 0.87
C LEU A 139 -17.84 -16.64 2.06
N ILE A 140 -17.19 -15.81 2.87
CA ILE A 140 -17.83 -15.11 3.99
C ILE A 140 -18.94 -14.19 3.47
N GLY A 141 -18.67 -13.39 2.44
CA GLY A 141 -19.67 -12.51 1.83
C GLY A 141 -20.89 -13.28 1.34
N MET A 142 -20.68 -14.42 0.66
CA MET A 142 -21.76 -15.30 0.21
C MET A 142 -22.58 -15.86 1.39
N TYR A 143 -21.94 -16.34 2.46
CA TYR A 143 -22.65 -16.85 3.63
C TYR A 143 -23.44 -15.77 4.38
N VAL A 144 -22.87 -14.57 4.51
CA VAL A 144 -23.57 -13.42 5.13
C VAL A 144 -24.79 -13.04 4.29
N ALA A 145 -24.65 -12.94 2.97
CA ALA A 145 -25.77 -12.66 2.08
C ALA A 145 -26.86 -13.73 2.18
N LEU A 146 -26.47 -15.01 2.20
CA LEU A 146 -27.41 -16.13 2.37
C LEU A 146 -28.14 -16.05 3.73
N ALA A 147 -27.43 -15.78 4.82
CA ALA A 147 -28.02 -15.64 6.14
C ALA A 147 -29.01 -14.49 6.21
N VAL A 148 -28.72 -13.35 5.57
CA VAL A 148 -29.64 -12.21 5.47
C VAL A 148 -30.90 -12.61 4.69
N ILE A 149 -30.77 -13.27 3.55
CA ILE A 149 -31.92 -13.74 2.75
C ILE A 149 -32.81 -14.68 3.57
N VAL A 150 -32.22 -15.65 4.24
CA VAL A 150 -32.95 -16.61 5.10
C VAL A 150 -33.64 -15.87 6.25
N GLY A 151 -32.93 -14.96 6.92
CA GLY A 151 -33.50 -14.15 8.00
C GLY A 151 -34.68 -13.30 7.55
N VAL A 152 -34.58 -12.67 6.38
CA VAL A 152 -35.66 -11.90 5.75
C VAL A 152 -36.84 -12.81 5.42
N MET A 153 -36.62 -13.98 4.82
CA MET A 153 -37.69 -14.94 4.52
C MET A 153 -38.45 -15.37 5.78
N ILE A 154 -37.71 -15.76 6.83
CA ILE A 154 -38.30 -16.15 8.12
C ILE A 154 -39.12 -14.98 8.69
N GLY A 155 -38.53 -13.77 8.73
CA GLY A 155 -39.21 -12.58 9.20
C GLY A 155 -40.49 -12.27 8.42
N LEU A 156 -40.47 -12.43 7.10
CA LEU A 156 -41.63 -12.23 6.24
C LEU A 156 -42.74 -13.23 6.53
N CYS A 157 -42.41 -14.51 6.76
CA CYS A 157 -43.37 -15.53 7.14
C CYS A 157 -44.08 -15.17 8.45
N PHE A 158 -43.34 -14.72 9.46
CA PHE A 158 -43.93 -14.28 10.73
C PHE A 158 -44.77 -13.01 10.59
N LEU A 159 -44.32 -12.04 9.79
CA LEU A 159 -45.07 -10.82 9.49
C LEU A 159 -46.39 -11.14 8.80
N LEU A 160 -46.38 -11.99 7.78
CA LEU A 160 -47.58 -12.41 7.06
C LEU A 160 -48.54 -13.19 7.97
N ALA A 161 -48.03 -14.13 8.76
CA ALA A 161 -48.84 -14.87 9.73
C ALA A 161 -49.51 -13.93 10.74
N ARG A 162 -48.78 -12.93 11.24
CA ARG A 162 -49.32 -11.89 12.13
C ARG A 162 -50.35 -11.00 11.43
N LEU A 163 -50.13 -10.66 10.16
CA LEU A 163 -51.07 -9.83 9.40
C LEU A 163 -52.40 -10.57 9.18
N VAL A 164 -52.36 -11.86 8.82
CA VAL A 164 -53.54 -12.68 8.59
C VAL A 164 -54.30 -12.98 9.90
N SER A 165 -53.58 -13.31 10.97
CA SER A 165 -54.19 -13.59 12.29
C SER A 165 -54.64 -12.33 13.03
N GLY A 166 -53.97 -11.20 12.84
CA GLY A 166 -54.33 -9.91 13.45
C GLY A 166 -55.50 -9.20 12.79
N ASN A 167 -55.93 -9.64 11.59
CA ASN A 167 -57.11 -9.14 10.89
C ASN A 167 -58.39 -9.92 11.22
N ALA A 168 -58.32 -10.85 12.18
CA ALA A 168 -59.46 -11.56 12.75
C ALA A 168 -59.87 -10.91 14.09
N VAL A 169 -60.31 -9.64 14.02
CA VAL A 169 -61.12 -8.96 15.04
C VAL A 169 -62.18 -8.14 14.32
#